data_AF-A0A9D6YS01-F1
#
_entry.id   AF-A0A9D6YS01-F1
#
_cell.length_a   1.000
_cell.length_b   1.000
_cell.length_c   1.000
_cell.angle_alpha   90.00
_cell.angle_beta   90.00
_cell.angle_gamma   90.00
#
_symmetry.space_group_name_H-M   'P 1'
#
loop_
_entity.id
_entity.type
_entity.pdbx_description
1 polymer ?
#
loop_
_entity_poly.entity_id
_entity_poly.type
_entity_poly.pdbx_seq_one_letter_code
_entity_poly.pdbx_strand_id
1 'polypeptide(L)'
;MKKISPEESEQLPIRGAGHSSEFYKAIISLQVGEALLITKKEYTLTRPPGRICRTIMKRFADVKYEYGAIADGSGWKVKRIA
;
A
#
# COMPACT_ATOMS: atom_id res chain seq x y z
N MET A 1 -12.07 23.09 7.21
CA MET A 1 -10.76 23.18 6.51
C MET A 1 -9.96 24.30 7.17
N LYS A 2 -8.74 24.05 7.64
CA LYS A 2 -7.87 25.07 8.27
C LYS A 2 -6.71 25.37 7.34
N LYS A 3 -6.39 26.65 7.13
CA LYS A 3 -5.16 27.08 6.47
C LYS A 3 -4.03 27.10 7.50
N ILE A 4 -2.89 26.55 7.15
CA ILE A 4 -1.67 26.54 7.99
C ILE A 4 -0.65 27.52 7.42
N SER A 5 0.21 28.08 8.28
CA SER A 5 1.30 28.96 7.84
C SER A 5 2.40 28.18 7.11
N PRO A 6 3.26 28.85 6.31
CA PRO A 6 4.40 28.20 5.67
C PRO A 6 5.32 27.50 6.69
N GLU A 7 5.57 28.14 7.83
CA GLU A 7 6.39 27.61 8.93
C GLU A 7 5.76 26.35 9.57
N GLU A 8 4.43 26.35 9.77
CA GLU A 8 3.68 25.16 10.22
C GLU A 8 3.74 24.04 9.18
N SER A 9 3.74 24.37 7.88
CA SER A 9 3.82 23.38 6.81
C SER A 9 5.20 22.71 6.72
N GLU A 10 6.28 23.44 6.96
CA GLU A 10 7.65 22.90 6.92
C GLU A 10 7.94 21.94 8.08
N GLN A 11 7.29 22.13 9.22
CA GLN A 11 7.39 21.25 10.38
C GLN A 11 6.55 19.97 10.25
N LEU A 12 5.62 19.91 9.29
CA LEU A 12 4.78 18.75 9.06
C LEU A 12 5.48 17.78 8.09
N PRO A 13 5.91 16.60 8.56
CA PRO A 13 6.55 15.64 7.68
C PRO A 13 5.55 15.14 6.63
N ILE A 14 5.84 15.42 5.35
CA ILE A 14 5.09 14.83 4.24
C ILE A 14 5.44 13.35 4.18
N ARG A 15 4.55 12.49 4.69
CA ARG A 15 4.69 11.05 4.45
C ARG A 15 4.49 10.81 2.95
N GLY A 16 5.53 10.33 2.28
CA GLY A 16 5.60 10.23 0.83
C GLY A 16 4.32 9.68 0.19
N ALA A 17 3.75 10.44 -0.73
CA ALA A 17 2.55 10.04 -1.46
C ALA A 17 2.92 9.02 -2.55
N GLY A 18 2.14 7.94 -2.67
CA GLY A 18 2.23 7.00 -3.79
C GLY A 18 3.30 5.93 -3.66
N HIS A 19 4.22 5.86 -4.64
CA HIS A 19 5.24 4.79 -4.80
C HIS A 19 6.29 4.75 -3.67
N SER A 20 6.36 5.79 -2.85
CA SER A 20 7.21 5.90 -1.67
C SER A 20 6.55 5.37 -0.39
N SER A 21 5.28 4.97 -0.44
CA SER A 21 4.60 4.36 0.71
C SER A 21 5.26 3.02 1.11
N GLU A 22 5.34 2.76 2.41
CA GLU A 22 5.87 1.51 2.95
C GLU A 22 5.09 0.31 2.43
N PHE A 23 3.77 0.44 2.24
CA PHE A 23 2.94 -0.60 1.64
C PHE A 23 3.32 -0.91 0.19
N TYR A 24 3.65 0.10 -0.61
CA TYR A 24 4.13 -0.14 -1.97
C TYR A 24 5.44 -0.93 -1.97
N LYS A 25 6.39 -0.51 -1.12
CA LYS A 25 7.69 -1.19 -0.97
C LYS A 25 7.53 -2.62 -0.49
N ALA A 26 6.69 -2.85 0.52
CA ALA A 26 6.43 -4.18 1.07
C ALA A 26 5.75 -5.11 0.05
N ILE A 27 4.79 -4.60 -0.74
CA ILE A 27 4.09 -5.41 -1.75
C ILE A 27 5.02 -5.75 -2.92
N ILE A 28 5.82 -4.78 -3.42
CA ILE A 28 6.72 -5.02 -4.56
C ILE A 28 7.89 -5.93 -4.19
N SER A 29 8.32 -5.95 -2.93
CA SER A 29 9.43 -6.80 -2.46
C SER A 29 9.06 -8.26 -2.24
N LEU A 30 7.76 -8.61 -2.28
CA LEU A 30 7.31 -10.00 -2.12
C LEU A 30 7.97 -10.89 -3.17
N GLN A 31 8.47 -12.05 -2.74
CA GLN A 31 8.90 -13.12 -3.62
C GLN A 31 7.71 -13.99 -4.04
N VAL A 32 7.85 -14.73 -5.14
CA VAL A 32 6.79 -15.63 -5.62
C VAL A 32 6.47 -16.67 -4.55
N GLY A 33 5.19 -16.79 -4.20
CA GLY A 33 4.70 -17.66 -3.14
C GLY A 33 4.55 -16.97 -1.78
N GLU A 34 5.22 -15.84 -1.55
CA GLU A 34 5.11 -15.09 -0.29
C GLU A 34 3.79 -14.31 -0.21
N ALA A 35 3.33 -14.14 1.02
CA ALA A 35 2.12 -13.38 1.34
C ALA A 35 2.39 -12.35 2.44
N LEU A 36 1.72 -11.22 2.31
CA LEU A 36 1.70 -10.12 3.26
C LEU A 36 0.28 -9.97 3.83
N LEU A 37 0.20 -9.90 5.15
CA LEU A 37 -0.98 -9.46 5.87
C LEU A 37 -0.86 -7.95 6.11
N ILE A 38 -1.87 -7.19 5.70
CA ILE A 38 -1.97 -5.75 5.92
C ILE A 38 -3.17 -5.51 6.81
N THR A 39 -2.97 -5.19 8.08
CA THR A 39 -4.08 -4.96 9.01
C THR A 39 -4.71 -3.58 8.81
N LYS A 40 -5.99 -3.42 9.17
CA LYS A 40 -6.65 -2.10 9.16
C LYS A 40 -5.99 -1.08 10.08
N LYS A 41 -5.37 -1.53 11.17
CA LYS A 41 -4.70 -0.65 12.15
C LYS A 41 -3.44 -0.04 11.56
N GLU A 42 -2.69 -0.81 10.78
CA GLU A 42 -1.45 -0.35 10.16
C GLU A 42 -1.72 0.46 8.89
N TYR A 43 -2.77 0.11 8.14
CA TYR A 43 -3.02 0.68 6.82
C TYR A 43 -3.50 2.13 6.89
N THR A 44 -2.60 3.05 6.60
CA THR A 44 -2.85 4.51 6.70
C THR A 44 -3.39 5.15 5.42
N LEU A 45 -3.50 4.39 4.31
CA LEU A 45 -3.93 4.94 3.03
C LEU A 45 -5.45 4.89 2.86
N THR A 46 -6.01 5.91 2.22
CA THR A 46 -7.46 6.02 1.96
C THR A 46 -8.02 5.01 0.98
N ARG A 47 -7.15 4.43 0.12
CA ARG A 47 -7.55 3.50 -0.94
C ARG A 47 -7.04 2.10 -0.61
N PRO A 48 -7.80 1.03 -0.89
CA PRO A 48 -7.40 -0.32 -0.54
C PRO A 48 -6.07 -0.74 -1.22
N PRO A 49 -5.30 -1.64 -0.59
CA PRO A 49 -3.98 -2.06 -1.09
C PRO A 49 -4.07 -2.76 -2.46
N GLY A 50 -5.24 -3.25 -2.85
CA GLY A 50 -5.48 -3.75 -4.21
C GLY A 50 -5.18 -2.74 -5.33
N ARG A 51 -5.29 -1.43 -5.06
CA ARG A 51 -4.88 -0.40 -6.03
C ARG A 51 -3.37 -0.35 -6.23
N ILE A 52 -2.60 -0.63 -5.17
CA ILE A 52 -1.15 -0.74 -5.25
C ILE A 52 -0.78 -1.96 -6.09
N CYS A 53 -1.40 -3.12 -5.82
CA CYS A 53 -1.20 -4.35 -6.59
C CYS A 53 -1.47 -4.11 -8.09
N ARG A 54 -2.61 -3.50 -8.45
CA ARG A 54 -2.93 -3.17 -9.85
C ARG A 54 -1.91 -2.23 -10.49
N THR A 55 -1.45 -1.23 -9.76
CA THR A 55 -0.43 -0.29 -10.25
C THR A 55 0.88 -1.01 -10.57
N ILE A 56 1.31 -1.92 -9.70
CA ILE A 56 2.52 -2.72 -9.89
C ILE A 56 2.35 -3.64 -11.10
N MET A 57 1.25 -4.41 -11.17
CA MET A 57 0.99 -5.33 -12.30
C MET A 57 0.84 -4.63 -13.65
N LYS A 58 0.40 -3.35 -13.67
CA LYS A 58 0.36 -2.54 -14.90
C LYS A 58 1.76 -2.14 -15.36
N ARG A 59 2.69 -1.93 -14.42
CA ARG A 59 4.07 -1.50 -14.71
C ARG A 59 5.00 -2.67 -15.00
N PHE A 60 4.78 -3.81 -14.35
CA PHE A 60 5.59 -5.02 -14.49
C PHE A 60 4.68 -6.17 -14.92
N ALA A 61 4.75 -6.53 -16.21
CA ALA A 61 3.82 -7.49 -16.81
C ALA A 61 3.93 -8.91 -16.21
N ASP A 62 5.14 -9.29 -15.82
CA ASP A 62 5.46 -10.60 -15.24
C ASP A 62 5.06 -10.73 -13.78
N VAL A 63 4.78 -9.61 -13.11
CA VAL A 63 4.36 -9.61 -11.71
C VAL A 63 2.84 -9.81 -11.63
N LYS A 64 2.40 -10.74 -10.79
CA LYS A 64 0.99 -11.02 -10.49
C LYS A 64 0.78 -11.19 -8.99
N TYR A 65 -0.33 -10.66 -8.51
CA TYR A 65 -0.75 -10.81 -7.13
C TYR A 65 -2.16 -11.39 -7.02
N GLU A 66 -2.33 -12.30 -6.07
CA GLU A 66 -3.63 -12.64 -5.49
C GLU A 66 -3.85 -11.72 -4.29
N TYR A 67 -4.92 -10.94 -4.28
CA TYR A 67 -5.19 -10.01 -3.18
C TYR A 67 -6.69 -9.88 -2.88
N GLY A 68 -7.02 -9.67 -1.62
CA GLY A 68 -8.41 -9.55 -1.18
C GLY A 68 -8.54 -9.03 0.25
N ALA A 69 -9.75 -8.59 0.59
CA ALA A 69 -10.10 -8.33 1.98
C ALA A 69 -10.27 -9.66 2.72
N ILE A 70 -9.89 -9.68 3.99
CA ILE A 70 -10.07 -10.86 4.84
C ILE A 70 -11.54 -10.91 5.27
N ALA A 71 -12.13 -12.12 5.30
CA ALA A 71 -13.55 -12.32 5.55
C ALA A 71 -14.03 -11.75 6.90
N ASP A 72 -13.16 -11.75 7.92
CA ASP A 72 -13.43 -11.19 9.24
C ASP A 72 -13.32 -9.64 9.28
N GLY A 73 -12.90 -9.02 8.18
CA GLY A 73 -12.70 -7.59 8.08
C GLY A 73 -11.48 -7.07 8.84
N SER A 74 -10.55 -7.91 9.29
CA SER A 74 -9.33 -7.50 10.01
C SER A 74 -8.33 -6.73 9.14
N GLY A 75 -8.41 -6.88 7.82
CA GLY A 75 -7.49 -6.24 6.88
C GLY A 75 -7.56 -6.83 5.48
N TRP A 76 -6.39 -6.89 4.84
CA TRP A 76 -6.20 -7.42 3.50
C TRP A 76 -5.05 -8.42 3.47
N LYS A 77 -5.18 -9.42 2.61
CA LYS A 77 -4.10 -10.35 2.26
C LYS A 77 -3.64 -10.01 0.84
N VAL A 78 -2.32 -10.00 0.63
CA VAL A 78 -1.70 -9.90 -0.68
C VAL A 78 -0.69 -11.03 -0.80
N LYS A 79 -0.73 -11.82 -1.87
CA LYS A 79 0.21 -12.90 -2.15
C LYS A 79 0.77 -12.72 -3.55
N ARG A 80 2.08 -12.86 -3.73
CA ARG A 80 2.67 -12.86 -5.07
C ARG A 80 2.57 -14.25 -5.68
N ILE A 81 2.02 -14.32 -6.89
CA ILE A 81 1.80 -15.57 -7.61
C ILE A 81 2.65 -15.70 -8.89
N ALA A 82 3.20 -14.57 -9.38
CA ALA A 82 4.25 -14.49 -10.40
C ALA A 82 5.04 -13.18 -10.21
#